data_AF-A0A534S3Z8-F1
#
_entry.id   AF-A0A534S3Z8-F1
#
_cell.length_a   1.000
_cell.length_b   1.000
_cell.length_c   1.000
_cell.angle_alpha   90.00
_cell.angle_beta   90.00
_cell.angle_gamma   90.00
#
_symmetry.space_group_name_H-M   'P 1'
#
loop_
_entity.id
_entity.type
_entity.pdbx_description
1 polymer ?
#
loop_
_entity_poly.entity_id
_entity_poly.type
_entity_poly.pdbx_seq_one_letter_code
_entity_poly.pdbx_strand_id
1 'polypeptide(L)'
;RDVKIVPVGETAAILPALERGVVDAAMLTTPSRLMAKKMGFRELLDFDDLGVQYPYVGISTLKVNVKKSPDVTLRLVRALTDGIQIFKTNKERSLAVMKRYLRGASDEMLEETYGYFSKRMPKYPYPSVEAIKTALDMMADQFPQASSVDPNEVVDLTYVKQVEAGR
;
A
#
# COMPACT_ATOMS: atom_id res chain seq x y z
N ARG A 1 -7.03 3.38 -29.65
CA ARG A 1 -6.78 2.48 -28.50
C ARG A 1 -5.29 2.19 -28.60
N ASP A 2 -4.48 2.96 -27.87
CA ASP A 2 -3.09 3.22 -28.29
C ASP A 2 -2.09 2.32 -27.55
N VAL A 3 -2.59 1.53 -26.61
CA VAL A 3 -1.85 0.53 -25.84
C VAL A 3 -2.67 -0.76 -25.70
N LYS A 4 -1.97 -1.88 -25.54
CA LYS A 4 -2.55 -3.18 -25.19
C LYS A 4 -2.14 -3.53 -23.76
N ILE A 5 -3.13 -3.73 -22.88
CA ILE A 5 -2.86 -4.20 -21.51
C ILE A 5 -2.66 -5.70 -21.54
N VAL A 6 -1.51 -6.16 -21.04
CA VAL A 6 -1.13 -7.58 -21.01
C VAL A 6 -1.15 -8.06 -19.55
N PRO A 7 -1.99 -9.05 -19.18
CA PRO A 7 -1.93 -9.65 -17.87
C PRO A 7 -0.66 -10.49 -17.74
N VAL A 8 0.28 -10.05 -16.90
CA VAL A 8 1.56 -10.74 -16.66
C VAL A 8 1.45 -11.81 -15.56
N GLY A 9 0.31 -11.89 -14.87
CA GLY A 9 0.07 -12.83 -13.78
C GLY A 9 0.51 -12.26 -12.43
N GLU A 10 1.37 -12.98 -11.71
CA GLU A 10 1.81 -12.59 -10.36
C GLU A 10 2.77 -11.39 -10.37
N THR A 11 2.76 -10.61 -9.29
CA THR A 11 3.60 -9.42 -9.11
C THR A 11 5.09 -9.70 -9.35
N ALA A 12 5.59 -10.87 -8.94
CA ALA A 12 6.98 -11.26 -9.13
C ALA A 12 7.39 -11.45 -10.61
N ALA A 13 6.43 -11.67 -11.51
CA ALA A 13 6.66 -11.86 -12.94
C ALA A 13 6.73 -10.53 -13.72
N ILE A 14 6.30 -9.41 -13.13
CA ILE A 14 6.19 -8.12 -13.83
C ILE A 14 7.56 -7.59 -14.27
N LEU A 15 8.56 -7.57 -13.38
CA LEU A 15 9.90 -7.09 -13.73
C LEU A 15 10.57 -7.98 -14.79
N PRO A 16 10.57 -9.32 -14.69
CA PRO A 16 11.07 -10.18 -15.77
C PRO A 16 10.37 -10.00 -17.12
N ALA A 17 9.07 -9.70 -17.13
CA ALA A 17 8.35 -9.43 -18.38
C ALA A 17 8.82 -8.12 -19.04
N LEU A 18 9.09 -7.09 -18.23
CA LEU A 18 9.69 -5.83 -18.70
C LEU A 18 11.13 -6.07 -19.20
N GLU A 19 11.95 -6.80 -18.44
CA GLU A 19 13.34 -7.15 -18.81
C GLU A 19 13.43 -7.88 -20.15
N ARG A 20 12.52 -8.83 -20.39
CA ARG A 20 12.51 -9.65 -21.61
C ARG A 20 11.82 -8.97 -22.80
N GLY A 21 11.33 -7.74 -22.64
CA GLY A 21 10.59 -7.01 -23.68
C GLY A 21 9.24 -7.62 -24.03
N VAL A 22 8.62 -8.39 -23.13
CA VAL A 22 7.25 -8.90 -23.30
C VAL A 22 6.24 -7.75 -23.20
N VAL A 23 6.57 -6.72 -22.40
CA VAL A 23 5.82 -5.47 -22.28
C VAL A 23 6.78 -4.29 -22.38
N ASP A 24 6.34 -3.19 -22.99
CA ASP A 24 7.15 -1.97 -23.15
C ASP A 24 7.21 -1.11 -21.89
N ALA A 25 6.21 -1.24 -21.01
CA ALA A 25 6.10 -0.54 -19.74
C ALA A 25 5.38 -1.41 -18.70
N ALA A 26 5.71 -1.21 -17.43
CA ALA A 26 5.12 -1.96 -16.33
C ALA A 26 4.96 -1.11 -15.07
N MET A 27 3.91 -1.36 -14.31
CA MET A 27 3.74 -0.81 -12.96
C MET A 27 4.59 -1.63 -11.99
N LEU A 28 5.54 -0.99 -11.33
CA LEU A 28 6.45 -1.62 -10.38
C LEU A 28 6.36 -0.92 -9.02
N THR A 29 6.49 -1.72 -7.97
CA THR A 29 6.58 -1.23 -6.58
C THR A 29 7.97 -1.50 -6.04
N THR A 30 8.33 -0.86 -4.94
CA THR A 30 9.57 -1.16 -4.22
C THR A 30 9.51 -2.59 -3.63
N PRO A 31 10.56 -3.43 -3.79
CA PRO A 31 11.90 -3.10 -4.32
C PRO A 31 12.12 -3.30 -5.82
N SER A 32 11.17 -3.88 -6.57
CA SER A 32 11.34 -4.15 -8.01
C SER A 32 11.58 -2.88 -8.83
N ARG A 33 11.03 -1.74 -8.41
CA ARG A 33 11.33 -0.41 -8.97
C ARG A 33 12.82 -0.07 -8.93
N LEU A 34 13.50 -0.32 -7.80
CA LEU A 34 14.94 -0.08 -7.65
C LEU A 34 15.75 -0.97 -8.60
N MET A 35 15.37 -2.25 -8.71
CA MET A 35 16.04 -3.18 -9.63
C MET A 35 15.88 -2.75 -11.08
N ALA A 36 14.69 -2.34 -11.51
CA ALA A 36 14.46 -1.83 -12.86
C ALA A 36 15.35 -0.63 -13.20
N LYS A 37 15.48 0.34 -12.27
CA LYS A 37 16.37 1.49 -12.45
C LYS A 37 17.83 1.07 -12.66
N LYS A 38 18.30 0.06 -11.92
CA LYS A 38 19.66 -0.48 -12.08
C LYS A 38 19.88 -1.20 -13.41
N MET A 39 18.82 -1.77 -13.97
CA MET A 39 18.83 -2.40 -15.30
C MET A 39 18.76 -1.37 -16.45
N GLY A 40 18.72 -0.06 -16.13
CA GLY A 40 18.68 1.02 -17.11
C GLY A 40 17.27 1.43 -17.53
N PHE A 41 16.22 0.87 -16.91
CA PHE A 41 14.85 1.32 -17.18
C PHE A 41 14.63 2.72 -16.62
N ARG A 42 13.87 3.52 -17.39
CA ARG A 42 13.47 4.86 -17.02
C ARG A 42 12.10 4.83 -16.36
N GLU A 43 11.99 5.48 -15.21
CA GLU A 43 10.70 5.76 -14.59
C GLU A 43 9.96 6.83 -15.41
N LEU A 44 8.75 6.49 -15.84
CA LEU A 44 7.91 7.39 -16.63
C LEU A 44 7.04 8.29 -15.73
N LEU A 45 6.59 7.75 -14.60
CA LEU A 45 5.64 8.38 -13.69
C LEU A 45 5.73 7.72 -12.30
N ASP A 46 5.41 8.49 -11.26
CA ASP A 46 5.21 8.03 -9.88
C ASP A 46 3.77 8.44 -9.49
N PHE A 47 2.92 7.48 -9.13
CA PHE A 47 1.51 7.73 -8.85
C PHE A 47 1.32 8.63 -7.62
N ASP A 48 2.26 8.61 -6.67
CA ASP A 48 2.22 9.47 -5.51
C ASP A 48 2.43 10.93 -5.90
N ASP A 49 3.35 11.20 -6.85
CA ASP A 49 3.64 12.56 -7.36
C ASP A 49 2.45 13.14 -8.15
N LEU A 50 1.61 12.27 -8.72
CA LEU A 50 0.39 12.65 -9.43
C LEU A 50 -0.82 12.85 -8.50
N GLY A 51 -0.67 12.60 -7.20
CA GLY A 51 -1.77 12.67 -6.23
C GLY A 51 -2.84 11.60 -6.43
N VAL A 52 -2.56 10.55 -7.21
CA VAL A 52 -3.52 9.49 -7.50
C VAL A 52 -3.71 8.63 -6.25
N GLN A 53 -4.91 8.68 -5.67
CA GLN A 53 -5.28 7.85 -4.53
C GLN A 53 -5.57 6.41 -5.00
N TYR A 54 -4.57 5.54 -4.87
CA TYR A 54 -4.68 4.13 -5.22
C TYR A 54 -4.77 3.24 -3.97
N PRO A 55 -5.67 2.25 -3.92
CA PRO A 55 -5.80 1.32 -2.80
C PRO A 55 -4.59 0.37 -2.76
N TYR A 56 -3.51 0.78 -2.08
CA TYR A 56 -2.26 0.01 -2.06
C TYR A 56 -2.24 -1.06 -0.97
N VAL A 57 -2.38 -0.67 0.29
CA VAL A 57 -2.41 -1.58 1.45
C VAL A 57 -3.50 -1.12 2.40
N GLY A 58 -4.31 -2.07 2.87
CA GLY A 58 -5.37 -1.83 3.84
C GLY A 58 -5.46 -2.96 4.85
N ILE A 59 -6.07 -2.67 6.00
CA ILE A 59 -6.44 -3.67 7.00
C ILE A 59 -7.96 -3.75 7.02
N SER A 60 -8.49 -4.94 6.79
CA SER A 60 -9.93 -5.20 6.73
C SER A 60 -10.31 -6.26 7.75
N THR A 61 -11.50 -6.13 8.34
CA THR A 61 -12.13 -7.14 9.18
C THR A 61 -13.65 -7.06 9.02
N LEU A 62 -14.36 -8.07 9.52
CA LEU A 62 -15.82 -8.07 9.49
C LEU A 62 -16.39 -7.05 10.49
N LYS A 63 -17.45 -6.33 10.11
CA LYS A 63 -18.18 -5.39 10.99
C LYS A 63 -18.60 -6.04 12.32
N VAL A 64 -18.92 -7.34 12.31
CA VAL A 64 -19.29 -8.09 13.53
C VAL A 64 -18.13 -8.20 14.53
N ASN A 65 -16.88 -8.32 14.05
CA ASN A 65 -15.71 -8.40 14.93
C ASN A 65 -15.47 -7.06 15.62
N VAL A 66 -15.63 -5.96 14.88
CA VAL A 66 -15.53 -4.60 15.40
C VAL A 66 -16.57 -4.35 16.49
N LYS A 67 -17.84 -4.73 16.23
CA LYS A 67 -18.94 -4.59 17.21
C LYS A 67 -18.75 -5.45 18.46
N LYS A 68 -18.22 -6.68 18.31
CA LYS A 68 -18.00 -7.60 19.43
C LYS A 68 -16.78 -7.23 20.27
N SER A 69 -15.78 -6.60 19.69
CA SER A 69 -14.50 -6.30 20.35
C SER A 69 -13.99 -4.90 19.99
N PRO A 70 -14.73 -3.84 20.38
CA PRO A 70 -14.36 -2.47 20.07
C PRO A 70 -13.05 -2.06 20.76
N ASP A 71 -12.76 -2.60 21.94
CA ASP A 71 -11.51 -2.35 22.67
C ASP A 71 -10.29 -2.94 21.93
N VAL A 72 -10.43 -4.16 21.39
CA VAL A 72 -9.38 -4.82 20.60
C VAL A 72 -9.13 -4.03 19.32
N THR A 73 -10.20 -3.57 18.67
CA THR A 73 -10.11 -2.75 17.45
C THR A 73 -9.38 -1.43 17.73
N LEU A 74 -9.74 -0.72 18.81
CA LEU A 74 -9.06 0.51 19.22
C LEU A 74 -7.57 0.24 19.51
N ARG A 75 -7.26 -0.81 20.27
CA ARG A 75 -5.88 -1.19 20.60
C ARG A 75 -5.06 -1.55 19.37
N LEU A 76 -5.66 -2.20 18.37
CA LEU A 76 -5.00 -2.48 17.09
C LEU A 76 -4.64 -1.18 16.37
N VAL A 77 -5.57 -0.25 16.23
CA VAL A 77 -5.33 1.04 15.57
C VAL A 77 -4.28 1.88 16.31
N ARG A 78 -4.27 1.83 17.65
CA ARG A 78 -3.20 2.44 18.47
C ARG A 78 -1.84 1.81 18.19
N ALA A 79 -1.75 0.48 18.24
CA ALA A 79 -0.50 -0.23 17.99
C ALA A 79 0.05 0.03 16.57
N LEU A 80 -0.83 0.15 15.57
CA LEU A 80 -0.44 0.56 14.22
C LEU A 80 0.10 1.99 14.18
N THR A 81 -0.54 2.92 14.88
CA THR A 81 -0.09 4.32 14.99
C THR A 81 1.28 4.41 15.68
N ASP A 82 1.48 3.68 16.77
CA ASP A 82 2.77 3.60 17.46
C ASP A 82 3.85 2.96 16.57
N GLY A 83 3.49 1.91 15.84
CA GLY A 83 4.35 1.25 14.86
C GLY A 83 4.79 2.19 13.74
N ILE A 84 3.86 2.97 13.18
CA ILE A 84 4.14 4.04 12.20
C ILE A 84 5.10 5.06 12.81
N GLN A 85 4.85 5.51 14.04
CA GLN A 85 5.69 6.51 14.68
C GLN A 85 7.12 6.00 14.88
N ILE A 86 7.28 4.75 15.33
CA ILE A 86 8.58 4.09 15.46
C ILE A 86 9.23 3.97 14.08
N PHE A 87 8.47 3.54 13.07
CA PHE A 87 8.97 3.39 11.70
C PHE A 87 9.55 4.71 11.18
N LYS A 88 8.83 5.81 11.38
CA LYS A 88 9.23 7.13 10.89
C LYS A 88 10.37 7.77 11.69
N THR A 89 10.47 7.50 12.99
CA THR A 89 11.41 8.22 13.88
C THR A 89 12.62 7.40 14.30
N ASN A 90 12.61 6.07 14.13
CA ASN A 90 13.73 5.20 14.51
C ASN A 90 14.11 4.28 13.34
N LYS A 91 14.94 4.82 12.44
CA LYS A 91 15.45 4.12 11.26
C LYS A 91 16.15 2.81 11.61
N GLU A 92 17.07 2.83 12.57
CA GLU A 92 17.86 1.66 12.96
C GLU A 92 16.97 0.51 13.42
N ARG A 93 16.03 0.78 14.35
CA ARG A 93 15.08 -0.22 14.83
C ARG A 93 14.20 -0.75 13.70
N SER A 94 13.78 0.13 12.80
CA SER A 94 12.94 -0.24 11.66
C SER A 94 13.66 -1.18 10.72
N LEU A 95 14.89 -0.85 10.32
CA LEU A 95 15.72 -1.70 9.47
C LEU A 95 16.04 -3.03 10.14
N ALA A 96 16.29 -3.06 11.45
CA ALA A 96 16.52 -4.31 12.19
C ALA A 96 15.29 -5.22 12.16
N VAL A 97 14.09 -4.67 12.35
CA VAL A 97 12.82 -5.41 12.23
C VAL A 97 12.60 -5.88 10.80
N MET A 98 12.79 -5.00 9.81
CA MET A 98 12.66 -5.37 8.39
C MET A 98 13.63 -6.49 8.02
N LYS A 99 14.90 -6.43 8.42
CA LYS A 99 15.90 -7.48 8.17
C LYS A 99 15.50 -8.83 8.79
N ARG A 100 14.88 -8.81 9.97
CA ARG A 100 14.39 -10.02 10.64
C ARG A 100 13.25 -10.70 9.87
N TYR A 101 12.31 -9.92 9.33
CA TYR A 101 11.08 -10.44 8.73
C TYR A 101 11.14 -10.55 7.20
N LEU A 102 11.92 -9.71 6.52
CA LEU A 102 12.12 -9.71 5.06
C LEU A 102 13.41 -10.46 4.70
N ARG A 103 13.43 -11.77 4.98
CA ARG A 103 14.59 -12.63 4.72
C ARG A 103 14.98 -12.60 3.24
N GLY A 104 16.28 -12.47 2.96
CA GLY A 104 16.81 -12.44 1.59
C GLY A 104 16.85 -11.03 0.96
N ALA A 105 16.27 -10.01 1.60
CA ALA A 105 16.48 -8.63 1.18
C ALA A 105 17.91 -8.18 1.49
N SER A 106 18.56 -7.48 0.54
CA SER A 106 19.87 -6.86 0.76
C SER A 106 19.72 -5.60 1.60
N ASP A 107 20.78 -5.17 2.27
CA ASP A 107 20.75 -3.95 3.08
C ASP A 107 20.35 -2.73 2.23
N GLU A 108 20.76 -2.67 0.96
CA GLU A 108 20.34 -1.62 0.03
C GLU A 108 18.84 -1.65 -0.28
N MET A 109 18.25 -2.84 -0.49
CA MET A 109 16.80 -2.96 -0.69
C MET A 109 16.03 -2.50 0.56
N LEU A 110 16.51 -2.85 1.75
CA LEU A 110 15.90 -2.44 3.01
C LEU A 110 15.99 -0.92 3.19
N GLU A 111 17.15 -0.33 2.91
CA GLU A 111 17.40 1.11 2.97
C GLU A 111 16.51 1.91 2.02
N GLU A 112 16.41 1.47 0.75
CA GLU A 112 15.55 2.13 -0.23
C GLU A 112 14.07 2.00 0.14
N THR A 113 13.63 0.79 0.54
CA THR A 113 12.26 0.54 1.01
C THR A 113 11.91 1.42 2.21
N TYR A 114 12.81 1.49 3.19
CA TYR A 114 12.63 2.37 4.33
C TYR A 114 12.52 3.83 3.91
N GLY A 115 13.43 4.30 3.05
CA GLY A 115 13.44 5.68 2.56
C GLY A 115 12.20 6.05 1.75
N TYR A 116 11.65 5.11 0.98
CA TYR A 116 10.43 5.30 0.20
C TYR A 116 9.21 5.46 1.10
N PHE A 117 8.98 4.52 2.03
CA PHE A 117 7.78 4.50 2.87
C PHE A 117 7.83 5.49 4.04
N SER A 118 8.97 5.68 4.70
CA SER A 118 9.06 6.55 5.90
C SER A 118 8.64 8.00 5.62
N LYS A 119 8.87 8.47 4.39
CA LYS A 119 8.47 9.80 3.92
C LYS A 119 6.99 9.91 3.57
N ARG A 120 6.39 8.80 3.09
CA ARG A 120 5.02 8.76 2.53
C ARG A 120 3.96 8.33 3.53
N MET A 121 4.35 7.54 4.54
CA MET A 121 3.41 6.96 5.49
C MET A 121 2.75 8.08 6.32
N PRO A 122 1.41 8.16 6.38
CA PRO A 122 0.72 9.17 7.17
C PRO A 122 0.99 8.92 8.67
N LYS A 123 0.91 9.97 9.50
CA LYS A 123 1.13 9.84 10.96
C LYS A 123 0.09 8.92 11.61
N TYR A 124 -1.17 9.06 11.21
CA TYR A 124 -2.27 8.20 11.63
C TYR A 124 -2.73 7.36 10.44
N PRO A 125 -3.08 6.09 10.65
CA PRO A 125 -3.49 5.17 9.57
C PRO A 125 -4.93 5.45 9.12
N TYR A 126 -5.20 6.66 8.61
CA TYR A 126 -6.49 7.01 8.05
C TYR A 126 -6.73 6.22 6.76
N PRO A 127 -7.79 5.40 6.68
CA PRO A 127 -8.20 4.80 5.42
C PRO A 127 -8.73 5.88 4.47
N SER A 128 -8.41 5.76 3.17
CA SER A 128 -8.84 6.70 2.13
C SER A 128 -10.17 6.24 1.52
N VAL A 129 -11.24 7.02 1.72
CA VAL A 129 -12.55 6.78 1.09
C VAL A 129 -12.44 6.90 -0.43
N GLU A 130 -11.61 7.82 -0.92
CA GLU A 130 -11.34 8.00 -2.35
C GLU A 130 -10.66 6.77 -2.95
N ALA A 131 -9.64 6.21 -2.28
CA ALA A 131 -8.98 5.00 -2.74
C ALA A 131 -9.94 3.80 -2.79
N ILE A 132 -10.86 3.68 -1.83
CA ILE A 132 -11.91 2.65 -1.84
C ILE A 132 -12.88 2.87 -2.99
N LYS A 133 -13.29 4.11 -3.26
CA LYS A 133 -14.12 4.43 -4.43
C LYS A 133 -13.43 4.01 -5.73
N THR A 134 -12.17 4.40 -5.92
CA THR A 134 -11.36 3.98 -7.08
C THR A 134 -11.33 2.46 -7.20
N ALA A 135 -11.17 1.73 -6.09
CA ALA A 135 -11.21 0.26 -6.09
C ALA A 135 -12.56 -0.28 -6.59
N LEU A 136 -13.67 0.27 -6.09
CA LEU A 136 -15.03 -0.14 -6.48
C LEU A 136 -15.32 0.14 -7.95
N ASP A 137 -14.87 1.31 -8.46
CA ASP A 137 -15.00 1.69 -9.86
C ASP A 137 -14.20 0.73 -10.77
N MET A 138 -12.96 0.38 -10.39
CA MET A 138 -12.15 -0.61 -11.10
C MET A 138 -12.77 -2.01 -11.08
N MET A 139 -13.43 -2.38 -9.97
CA MET A 139 -14.11 -3.67 -9.86
C MET A 139 -15.41 -3.72 -10.66
N ALA A 140 -16.05 -2.58 -10.93
CA ALA A 140 -17.33 -2.52 -11.63
C ALA A 140 -17.29 -3.11 -13.05
N ASP A 141 -16.12 -3.06 -13.70
CA ASP A 141 -15.89 -3.67 -15.02
C ASP A 141 -16.14 -5.19 -15.02
N GLN A 142 -15.87 -5.86 -13.90
CA GLN A 142 -16.05 -7.31 -13.74
C GLN A 142 -17.26 -7.65 -12.86
N PHE A 143 -17.57 -6.78 -11.90
CA PHE A 143 -18.62 -6.94 -10.90
C PHE A 143 -19.48 -5.68 -10.89
N PRO A 144 -20.47 -5.55 -11.80
CA PRO A 144 -21.26 -4.32 -11.95
C PRO A 144 -21.88 -3.82 -10.63
N GLN A 145 -22.22 -4.74 -9.71
CA GLN A 145 -22.75 -4.42 -8.38
C GLN A 145 -21.78 -3.61 -7.51
N ALA A 146 -20.46 -3.63 -7.77
CA ALA A 146 -19.47 -2.87 -7.02
C ALA A 146 -19.73 -1.36 -7.11
N SER A 147 -20.24 -0.87 -8.25
CA SER A 147 -20.61 0.53 -8.45
C SER A 147 -21.75 1.03 -7.54
N SER A 148 -22.51 0.12 -6.93
CA SER A 148 -23.63 0.44 -6.04
C SER A 148 -23.25 0.48 -4.56
N VAL A 149 -22.02 0.06 -4.21
CA VAL A 149 -21.54 0.06 -2.83
C VAL A 149 -21.12 1.47 -2.44
N ASP A 150 -21.65 2.00 -1.34
CA ASP A 150 -21.16 3.26 -0.77
C ASP A 150 -19.77 3.03 -0.14
N PRO A 151 -18.71 3.72 -0.59
CA PRO A 151 -17.38 3.62 0.02
C PRO A 151 -17.37 3.89 1.53
N ASN A 152 -18.27 4.74 2.04
CA ASN A 152 -18.38 5.04 3.46
C ASN A 152 -18.91 3.86 4.28
N GLU A 153 -19.62 2.91 3.66
CA GLU A 153 -20.02 1.69 4.36
C GLU A 153 -18.87 0.69 4.53
N VAL A 154 -17.80 0.83 3.75
CA VAL A 154 -16.60 0.00 3.82
C VAL A 154 -15.60 0.58 4.83
N VAL A 155 -15.57 1.90 4.97
CA VAL A 155 -14.60 2.62 5.78
C VAL A 155 -15.15 2.97 7.17
N ASP A 156 -14.42 2.56 8.22
CA ASP A 156 -14.71 2.97 9.60
C ASP A 156 -13.62 3.92 10.13
N LEU A 157 -13.95 5.20 10.25
CA LEU A 157 -13.05 6.24 10.74
C LEU A 157 -13.05 6.40 12.28
N THR A 158 -13.94 5.69 12.97
CA THR A 158 -14.21 5.90 14.40
C THR A 158 -12.94 5.72 15.24
N TYR A 159 -12.23 4.62 15.01
CA TYR A 159 -11.09 4.24 15.85
C TYR A 159 -9.86 5.10 15.59
N VAL A 160 -9.56 5.44 14.34
CA VAL A 160 -8.42 6.32 14.03
C VAL A 160 -8.62 7.73 14.60
N LYS A 161 -9.86 8.26 14.56
CA LYS A 161 -10.21 9.54 15.20
C LYS A 161 -10.08 9.49 16.72
N GLN A 162 -10.43 8.37 17.36
CA GLN A 162 -10.23 8.21 18.80
C GLN A 162 -8.75 8.23 19.17
N VAL A 163 -7.90 7.50 18.42
CA VAL A 163 -6.45 7.49 18.63
C VAL A 163 -5.84 8.87 18.44
N GLU A 164 -6.21 9.59 17.39
CA GLU A 164 -5.74 10.96 17.16
C GLU A 164 -6.15 11.91 18.29
N ALA A 165 -7.37 11.76 18.82
CA ALA A 165 -7.86 12.54 19.96
C ALA A 165 -7.24 12.13 21.31
N GLY A 166 -6.34 11.14 21.36
CA GLY A 166 -5.71 10.63 22.58
C GLY A 166 -6.67 9.85 23.50
N ARG A 167 -7.78 9.35 22.96
CA ARG A 167 -8.81 8.58 23.68
C ARG A 167 -8.59 7.09 23.57
#